data_AF-A0A7G8H4W3-F1
#
_entry.id   AF-A0A7G8H4W3-F1
#
_cell.length_a   1.000
_cell.length_b   1.000
_cell.length_c   1.000
_cell.angle_alpha   90.00
_cell.angle_beta   90.00
_cell.angle_gamma   90.00
#
_symmetry.space_group_name_H-M   'P 1'
#
loop_
_entity.id
_entity.type
_entity.pdbx_description
1 polymer ?
#
loop_
_entity_poly.entity_id
_entity_poly.type
_entity_poly.pdbx_seq_one_letter_code
_entity_poly.pdbx_strand_id
1 'polypeptide(L)'
;MLIGLAVISPAQAAQWDAETLTVPADPSGTEVTFSDREIDAGRKVFNTSCGTCHAGGITKTNHNVGLDPETLALATPARDNVEALVDYMKDPTSYDGEYSIADLHPSMRDAELYPAMRDLDDEDLRLMAGYILVSPKVQGSAWGGGKIYF
;
A
#
# COMPACT_ATOMS: atom_id res chain seq x y z
N MET A 1 -16.90 51.64 12.21
CA MET A 1 -15.89 50.59 11.97
C MET A 1 -16.58 49.26 12.28
N LEU A 2 -17.14 48.59 11.26
CA LEU A 2 -17.89 47.35 11.43
C LEU A 2 -16.89 46.20 11.61
N ILE A 3 -16.83 45.64 12.81
CA ILE A 3 -16.05 44.44 13.10
C ILE A 3 -16.90 43.25 12.63
N GLY A 4 -16.54 42.68 11.48
CA GLY A 4 -17.14 41.45 10.97
C GLY A 4 -16.74 40.28 11.86
N LEU A 5 -17.74 39.59 12.43
CA LEU A 5 -17.55 38.32 13.13
C LEU A 5 -17.16 37.26 12.09
N ALA A 6 -15.89 36.84 12.08
CA ALA A 6 -15.47 35.68 11.33
C ALA A 6 -15.97 34.42 12.05
N VAL A 7 -16.93 33.73 11.44
CA VAL A 7 -17.40 32.42 11.90
C VAL A 7 -16.33 31.40 11.54
N ILE A 8 -15.54 30.99 12.53
CA ILE A 8 -14.55 29.92 12.38
C ILE A 8 -15.29 28.61 12.57
N SER A 9 -15.84 28.05 11.49
CA SER A 9 -16.36 26.68 11.54
C SER A 9 -15.17 25.72 11.68
N PRO A 10 -15.19 24.76 12.62
CA PRO A 10 -14.19 23.71 12.63
C PRO A 10 -14.33 22.91 11.33
N ALA A 11 -13.25 22.81 10.56
CA ALA A 11 -13.18 21.88 9.46
C ALA A 11 -13.15 20.46 10.05
N GLN A 12 -14.27 19.75 10.03
CA GLN A 12 -14.24 18.30 10.18
C GLN A 12 -13.60 17.73 8.92
N ALA A 13 -12.41 17.14 9.04
CA ALA A 13 -11.89 16.26 8.01
C ALA A 13 -12.88 15.10 7.83
N ALA A 14 -13.25 14.79 6.59
CA ALA A 14 -14.01 13.60 6.30
C ALA A 14 -13.17 12.38 6.71
N GLN A 15 -13.61 11.66 7.74
CA GLN A 15 -13.01 10.38 8.14
C GLN A 15 -13.46 9.30 7.17
N TRP A 16 -12.58 8.37 6.83
CA TRP A 16 -12.99 7.20 6.06
C TRP A 16 -13.86 6.29 6.93
N ASP A 17 -14.85 5.66 6.32
CA ASP A 17 -15.69 4.71 7.02
C ASP A 17 -14.94 3.40 7.29
N ALA A 18 -15.46 2.62 8.24
CA ALA A 18 -14.85 1.35 8.63
C ALA A 18 -14.78 0.34 7.47
N GLU A 19 -15.72 0.40 6.52
CA GLU A 19 -15.75 -0.48 5.34
C GLU A 19 -14.57 -0.22 4.39
N THR A 20 -14.27 1.05 4.15
CA THR A 20 -13.11 1.48 3.36
C THR A 20 -11.80 1.01 3.99
N LEU A 21 -11.74 1.00 5.33
CA LEU A 21 -10.54 0.67 6.10
C LEU A 21 -10.39 -0.82 6.45
N THR A 22 -11.37 -1.65 6.11
CA THR A 22 -11.35 -3.09 6.37
C THR A 22 -10.84 -3.83 5.15
N VAL A 23 -9.84 -4.69 5.28
CA VAL A 23 -9.23 -5.44 4.17
C VAL A 23 -8.98 -6.90 4.58
N PRO A 24 -8.78 -7.83 3.62
CA PRO A 24 -8.41 -9.19 3.94
C PRO A 24 -7.07 -9.24 4.69
N ALA A 25 -7.08 -9.82 5.88
CA ALA A 25 -5.90 -10.06 6.71
C ALA A 25 -5.07 -11.22 6.15
N ASP A 26 -5.74 -12.32 5.77
CA ASP A 26 -5.13 -13.60 5.41
C ASP A 26 -5.86 -14.27 4.22
N PRO A 27 -5.30 -15.36 3.63
CA PRO A 27 -5.91 -16.07 2.51
C PRO A 27 -7.22 -16.81 2.82
N SER A 28 -7.59 -16.97 4.10
CA SER A 28 -8.86 -17.60 4.51
C SER A 28 -10.05 -16.64 4.43
N GLY A 29 -9.79 -15.34 4.20
CA GLY A 29 -10.80 -14.30 4.14
C GLY A 29 -11.10 -13.65 5.49
N THR A 30 -10.27 -13.90 6.52
CA THR A 30 -10.32 -13.11 7.76
C THR A 30 -10.10 -11.65 7.41
N GLU A 31 -10.86 -10.75 8.03
CA GLU A 31 -10.73 -9.31 7.80
C GLU A 31 -9.98 -8.63 8.96
N VAL A 32 -9.32 -7.52 8.64
CA VAL A 32 -8.73 -6.60 9.61
C VAL A 32 -9.12 -5.17 9.26
N THR A 33 -9.52 -4.39 10.27
CA THR A 33 -9.87 -2.98 10.12
C THR A 33 -8.73 -2.11 10.63
N PHE A 34 -8.21 -1.26 9.75
CA PHE A 34 -7.22 -0.24 10.12
C PHE A 34 -7.92 1.05 10.58
N SER A 35 -7.19 1.90 11.28
CA SER A 35 -7.59 3.28 11.55
C SER A 35 -7.03 4.24 10.49
N ASP A 36 -7.65 5.41 10.34
CA ASP A 36 -7.14 6.49 9.47
C ASP A 36 -5.65 6.80 9.76
N ARG A 37 -5.27 6.78 11.04
CA ARG A 37 -3.88 7.05 11.47
C ARG A 37 -2.91 5.98 11.01
N GLU A 38 -3.32 4.72 11.04
CA GLU A 38 -2.49 3.62 10.54
C GLU A 38 -2.35 3.70 9.02
N ILE A 39 -3.41 4.02 8.28
CA ILE A 39 -3.31 4.20 6.82
C ILE A 39 -2.46 5.42 6.46
N ASP A 40 -2.54 6.51 7.22
CA ASP A 40 -1.67 7.67 7.06
C ASP A 40 -0.19 7.35 7.35
N ALA A 41 0.07 6.55 8.38
CA ALA A 41 1.41 6.07 8.69
C ALA A 41 1.94 5.14 7.60
N GLY A 42 1.15 4.16 7.17
CA GLY A 42 1.47 3.25 6.08
C GLY A 42 1.75 3.98 4.77
N ARG A 43 0.95 5.00 4.43
CA ARG A 43 1.21 5.87 3.27
C ARG A 43 2.58 6.55 3.36
N LYS A 44 2.95 7.05 4.54
CA LYS A 44 4.23 7.74 4.74
C LYS A 44 5.39 6.77 4.50
N VAL A 45 5.35 5.59 5.13
CA VAL A 45 6.40 4.57 4.96
C VAL A 45 6.46 4.09 3.51
N PHE A 46 5.32 3.77 2.90
CA PHE A 46 5.24 3.37 1.49
C PHE A 46 5.83 4.41 0.56
N ASN A 47 5.53 5.69 0.75
CA ASN A 47 6.06 6.75 -0.11
C ASN A 47 7.58 6.88 -0.02
N THR A 48 8.16 6.64 1.16
CA THR A 48 9.61 6.69 1.37
C THR A 48 10.31 5.43 0.82
N SER A 49 9.72 4.25 1.00
CA SER A 49 10.38 2.98 0.66
C SER A 49 10.02 2.45 -0.74
N CYS A 50 8.80 2.69 -1.21
CA CYS A 50 8.23 2.10 -2.43
C CYS A 50 7.84 3.15 -3.49
N GLY A 51 7.54 4.38 -3.06
CA GLY A 51 6.90 5.42 -3.87
C GLY A 51 7.68 5.82 -5.13
N THR A 52 9.01 5.68 -5.14
CA THR A 52 9.84 5.93 -6.33
C THR A 52 9.39 5.09 -7.52
N CYS A 53 9.02 3.82 -7.29
CA CYS A 53 8.61 2.88 -8.33
C CYS A 53 7.09 2.69 -8.40
N HIS A 54 6.40 2.82 -7.27
CA HIS A 54 4.98 2.46 -7.10
C HIS A 54 4.03 3.62 -6.77
N ALA A 55 4.41 4.85 -7.08
CA ALA A 55 3.54 6.02 -6.91
C ALA A 55 2.18 5.80 -7.60
N GLY A 56 1.08 5.88 -6.84
CA GLY A 56 -0.28 5.69 -7.36
C GLY A 56 -0.57 4.25 -7.80
N GLY A 57 0.14 3.25 -7.26
CA GLY A 57 -0.14 1.83 -7.50
C GLY A 57 0.40 1.26 -8.82
N ILE A 58 1.12 2.02 -9.63
CA ILE A 58 1.78 1.49 -10.83
C ILE A 58 3.05 0.70 -10.48
N THR A 59 3.73 0.16 -11.49
CA THR A 59 5.15 -0.24 -11.38
C THR A 59 5.93 0.34 -12.55
N LYS A 60 6.83 1.29 -12.28
CA LYS A 60 7.55 2.02 -13.35
C LYS A 60 8.49 1.16 -14.19
N THR A 61 9.07 0.11 -13.61
CA THR A 61 10.02 -0.78 -14.28
C THR A 61 9.33 -1.92 -15.03
N ASN A 62 8.05 -2.18 -14.76
CA ASN A 62 7.24 -3.20 -15.41
C ASN A 62 5.76 -2.78 -15.41
N HIS A 63 5.30 -2.15 -16.48
CA HIS A 63 3.94 -1.63 -16.59
C HIS A 63 2.84 -2.71 -16.66
N ASN A 64 3.20 -3.99 -16.78
CA ASN A 64 2.24 -5.09 -16.81
C ASN A 64 1.89 -5.64 -15.43
N VAL A 65 2.59 -5.20 -14.37
CA VAL A 65 2.41 -5.72 -13.00
C VAL A 65 2.23 -4.55 -12.04
N GLY A 66 0.98 -4.12 -11.81
CA GLY A 66 0.61 -3.07 -10.86
C GLY A 66 0.34 -3.58 -9.44
N LEU A 67 -0.07 -2.65 -8.57
CA LEU A 67 -0.59 -2.91 -7.21
C LEU A 67 -2.11 -2.80 -7.16
N ASP A 68 -2.79 -2.88 -8.30
CA ASP A 68 -4.25 -2.95 -8.36
C ASP A 68 -4.76 -4.33 -7.86
N PRO A 69 -6.00 -4.41 -7.35
CA PRO A 69 -6.52 -5.64 -6.75
C PRO A 69 -6.51 -6.86 -7.67
N GLU A 70 -6.79 -6.68 -8.96
CA GLU A 70 -6.86 -7.80 -9.92
C GLU A 70 -5.48 -8.38 -10.14
N THR A 71 -4.47 -7.54 -10.38
CA THR A 71 -3.07 -7.98 -10.51
C THR A 71 -2.58 -8.69 -9.25
N LEU A 72 -2.89 -8.15 -8.06
CA LEU A 72 -2.46 -8.76 -6.80
C LEU A 72 -3.13 -10.12 -6.56
N ALA A 73 -4.42 -10.26 -6.86
CA ALA A 73 -5.16 -11.51 -6.68
C ALA A 73 -4.72 -12.61 -7.66
N LEU A 74 -4.28 -12.23 -8.87
CA LEU A 74 -3.84 -13.16 -9.92
C LEU A 74 -2.35 -13.53 -9.86
N ALA A 75 -1.58 -12.96 -8.94
CA ALA A 75 -0.21 -13.38 -8.66
C ALA A 75 -0.17 -14.79 -8.08
N THR A 76 0.98 -15.46 -8.16
CA THR A 76 1.23 -16.76 -7.52
C THR A 76 2.41 -16.65 -6.55
N PRO A 77 2.23 -16.90 -5.23
CA PRO A 77 0.93 -16.97 -4.55
C PRO A 77 0.14 -15.65 -4.66
N ALA A 78 -1.17 -15.69 -4.38
CA ALA A 78 -2.01 -14.49 -4.39
C ALA A 78 -1.54 -13.48 -3.33
N ARG A 79 -1.55 -12.18 -3.68
CA ARG A 79 -0.97 -11.07 -2.90
C ARG A 79 -2.00 -9.99 -2.52
N ASP A 80 -3.27 -10.35 -2.47
CA ASP A 80 -4.41 -9.48 -2.22
C ASP A 80 -4.88 -9.47 -0.75
N ASN A 81 -3.98 -9.85 0.18
CA ASN A 81 -4.20 -9.82 1.62
C ASN A 81 -2.94 -9.34 2.37
N VAL A 82 -3.12 -8.92 3.61
CA VAL A 82 -2.06 -8.30 4.42
C VAL A 82 -0.88 -9.25 4.63
N GLU A 83 -1.13 -10.50 5.03
CA GLU A 83 -0.08 -11.49 5.26
C GLU A 83 0.77 -11.74 4.01
N ALA A 84 0.13 -11.89 2.85
CA ALA A 84 0.84 -12.14 1.60
C ALA A 84 1.67 -10.94 1.12
N LEU A 85 1.21 -9.70 1.34
CA LEU A 85 2.01 -8.51 1.05
C LEU A 85 3.19 -8.37 2.01
N VAL A 86 3.01 -8.67 3.29
CA VAL A 86 4.10 -8.70 4.28
C VAL A 86 5.12 -9.76 3.90
N ASP A 87 4.69 -10.95 3.51
CA ASP A 87 5.57 -12.01 2.99
C ASP A 87 6.36 -11.53 1.76
N TYR A 88 5.69 -10.91 0.79
CA TYR A 88 6.35 -10.36 -0.39
C TYR A 88 7.39 -9.29 -0.06
N MET A 89 7.13 -8.42 0.92
CA MET A 89 8.12 -7.43 1.38
C MET A 89 9.29 -8.06 2.16
N LYS A 90 9.11 -9.28 2.69
CA LYS A 90 10.18 -10.03 3.35
C LYS A 90 11.05 -10.79 2.36
N ASP A 91 10.44 -11.55 1.44
CA ASP A 91 11.14 -12.38 0.44
C ASP A 91 10.36 -12.40 -0.89
N PRO A 92 10.56 -11.40 -1.77
CA PRO A 92 9.74 -11.23 -2.97
C PRO A 92 10.05 -12.30 -4.01
N THR A 93 9.01 -12.74 -4.71
CA THR A 93 9.10 -13.70 -5.82
C THR A 93 8.60 -13.11 -7.14
N SER A 94 8.95 -13.74 -8.26
CA SER A 94 8.35 -13.46 -9.57
C SER A 94 6.82 -13.52 -9.52
N TYR A 95 6.14 -12.95 -10.51
CA TYR A 95 4.67 -12.89 -10.52
C TYR A 95 4.02 -14.28 -10.51
N ASP A 96 4.68 -15.27 -11.12
CA ASP A 96 4.30 -16.68 -11.13
C ASP A 96 4.86 -17.48 -9.93
N GLY A 97 5.65 -16.85 -9.06
CA GLY A 97 6.18 -17.46 -7.84
C GLY A 97 7.32 -18.46 -8.05
N GLU A 98 7.80 -18.65 -9.28
CA GLU A 98 8.79 -19.68 -9.60
C GLU A 98 10.19 -19.40 -9.03
N TYR A 99 10.56 -18.13 -8.87
CA TYR A 99 11.88 -17.75 -8.39
C TYR A 99 11.86 -16.49 -7.51
N SER A 100 12.85 -16.40 -6.60
CA SER A 100 13.06 -15.20 -5.79
C SER A 100 13.60 -14.06 -6.64
N ILE A 101 13.17 -12.84 -6.33
CA ILE A 101 13.63 -11.60 -6.95
C ILE A 101 14.23 -10.64 -5.91
N ALA A 102 14.64 -11.15 -4.75
CA ALA A 102 15.18 -10.33 -3.65
C ALA A 102 16.40 -9.49 -4.06
N ASP A 103 17.24 -9.99 -4.97
CA ASP A 103 18.38 -9.26 -5.55
C ASP A 103 17.97 -8.10 -6.50
N LEU A 104 16.71 -8.06 -6.92
CA LEU A 104 16.18 -7.12 -7.92
C LEU A 104 15.04 -6.23 -7.37
N HIS A 105 14.52 -6.54 -6.17
CA HIS A 105 13.41 -5.84 -5.55
C HIS A 105 13.69 -5.60 -4.06
N PRO A 106 13.50 -4.37 -3.54
CA PRO A 106 13.66 -4.09 -2.12
C PRO A 106 12.89 -5.07 -1.23
N SER A 107 13.58 -5.66 -0.26
CA SER A 107 13.03 -6.65 0.67
C SER A 107 13.80 -6.67 2.00
N MET A 108 13.21 -7.30 3.03
CA MET A 108 13.89 -7.53 4.30
C MET A 108 15.05 -8.54 4.17
N ARG A 109 14.91 -9.53 3.28
CA ARG A 109 15.94 -10.54 3.01
C ARG A 109 17.28 -9.92 2.60
N ASP A 110 17.24 -8.87 1.77
CA ASP A 110 18.43 -8.16 1.28
C ASP A 110 18.46 -6.69 1.73
N ALA A 111 18.00 -6.41 2.95
CA ALA A 111 17.96 -5.05 3.49
C ALA A 111 19.34 -4.35 3.51
N GLU A 112 20.43 -5.11 3.56
CA GLU A 112 21.78 -4.57 3.42
C GLU A 112 22.02 -3.92 2.05
N LEU A 113 21.45 -4.45 0.97
CA LEU A 113 21.53 -3.88 -0.38
C LEU A 113 20.54 -2.72 -0.60
N TYR A 114 19.46 -2.68 0.18
CA TYR A 114 18.39 -1.69 0.06
C TYR A 114 18.25 -0.84 1.33
N PRO A 115 18.94 0.31 1.42
CA PRO A 115 18.90 1.17 2.61
C PRO A 115 17.49 1.55 3.09
N ALA A 116 16.52 1.66 2.17
CA ALA A 116 15.13 1.98 2.49
C ALA A 116 14.38 0.88 3.26
N MET A 117 14.95 -0.32 3.37
CA MET A 117 14.37 -1.46 4.08
C MET A 117 15.02 -1.71 5.46
N ARG A 118 16.19 -1.11 5.75
CA ARG A 118 17.02 -1.46 6.92
C ARG A 118 16.39 -1.19 8.26
N ASP A 119 15.60 -0.13 8.34
CA ASP A 119 15.01 0.36 9.58
C ASP A 119 13.52 -0.02 9.71
N LEU A 120 13.02 -0.87 8.80
CA LEU A 120 11.62 -1.30 8.81
C LEU A 120 11.44 -2.50 9.73
N ASP A 121 10.33 -2.52 10.47
CA ASP A 121 9.91 -3.67 11.27
C ASP A 121 8.60 -4.30 10.73
N ASP A 122 8.13 -5.37 11.40
CA ASP A 122 6.91 -6.07 11.00
C ASP A 122 5.66 -5.18 11.03
N GLU A 123 5.62 -4.16 11.89
CA GLU A 123 4.50 -3.21 11.93
C GLU A 123 4.56 -2.25 10.75
N ASP A 124 5.74 -1.74 10.38
CA ASP A 124 5.91 -0.94 9.17
C ASP A 124 5.46 -1.69 7.91
N LEU A 125 5.81 -2.98 7.80
CA LEU A 125 5.36 -3.83 6.70
C LEU A 125 3.83 -3.99 6.72
N ARG A 126 3.24 -4.26 7.88
CA ARG A 126 1.78 -4.38 8.02
C ARG A 126 1.06 -3.09 7.61
N LEU A 127 1.58 -1.94 8.02
CA LEU A 127 1.01 -0.63 7.68
C LEU A 127 1.10 -0.33 6.18
N MET A 128 2.22 -0.66 5.53
CA MET A 128 2.35 -0.54 4.07
C MET A 128 1.38 -1.46 3.33
N ALA A 129 1.23 -2.71 3.78
CA ALA A 129 0.27 -3.66 3.21
C ALA A 129 -1.18 -3.13 3.33
N GLY A 130 -1.55 -2.62 4.51
CA GLY A 130 -2.84 -1.97 4.73
C GLY A 130 -3.06 -0.78 3.79
N TYR A 131 -2.06 0.09 3.64
CA TYR A 131 -2.14 1.22 2.70
C TYR A 131 -2.33 0.78 1.24
N ILE A 132 -1.60 -0.25 0.79
CA ILE A 132 -1.73 -0.78 -0.57
C ILE A 132 -3.16 -1.28 -0.82
N LEU A 133 -3.75 -2.02 0.12
CA LEU A 133 -5.07 -2.65 -0.03
C LEU A 133 -6.24 -1.65 0.15
N VAL A 134 -6.07 -0.61 0.98
CA VAL A 134 -7.09 0.45 1.17
C VAL A 134 -7.07 1.45 0.01
N SER A 135 -5.90 1.74 -0.57
CA SER A 135 -5.75 2.73 -1.65
C SER A 135 -6.71 2.58 -2.84
N PRO A 136 -6.93 1.38 -3.43
CA PRO A 136 -7.89 1.21 -4.52
C PRO A 136 -9.34 1.43 -4.10
N LYS A 137 -9.70 1.26 -2.83
CA LYS A 137 -11.05 1.57 -2.33
C LYS A 137 -11.33 3.07 -2.29
N VAL A 138 -10.29 3.87 -2.06
CA VAL A 138 -10.37 5.34 -2.01
C VAL A 138 -10.22 5.97 -3.39
N GLN A 139 -9.27 5.48 -4.19
CA GLN A 139 -8.88 6.08 -5.47
C GLN A 139 -9.55 5.41 -6.69
N GLY A 140 -10.22 4.26 -6.50
CA GLY A 140 -10.83 3.50 -7.58
C GLY A 140 -9.81 3.16 -8.67
N SER A 141 -10.23 3.34 -9.93
CA SER A 141 -9.40 3.02 -11.11
C SER A 141 -8.16 3.92 -11.27
N ALA A 142 -8.03 5.01 -10.50
CA ALA A 142 -6.81 5.81 -10.53
C ALA A 142 -5.62 5.08 -9.88
N TRP A 143 -5.88 4.18 -8.93
CA TRP A 143 -4.84 3.34 -8.34
C TRP A 143 -4.46 2.21 -9.32
N GLY A 144 -3.19 2.16 -9.72
CA GLY A 144 -2.68 1.24 -10.76
C GLY A 144 -2.95 1.70 -12.19
N GLY A 145 -3.88 2.64 -12.41
CA GLY A 145 -4.28 3.08 -13.74
C GLY A 145 -3.27 4.01 -14.45
N GLY A 146 -2.32 4.61 -13.72
CA GLY A 146 -1.28 5.46 -14.30
C GLY A 146 -1.81 6.73 -14.98
N LYS A 147 -1.04 7.27 -15.94
CA LYS A 147 -1.26 8.63 -16.52
C LYS A 147 -2.62 8.88 -17.17
N ILE A 148 -3.38 7.83 -17.50
CA ILE A 148 -4.70 7.98 -18.12
C ILE A 148 -5.78 8.45 -17.13
N TYR A 149 -5.53 8.40 -15.81
CA TYR A 149 -6.45 8.83 -14.76
C TYR A 149 -5.97 10.06 -13.96
N PHE A 150 -4.87 10.70 -14.38
CA PHE A 150 -4.33 11.94 -13.76
C PHE A 150 -4.75 13.20 -14.53
#